data_AF-A0A6N8UJS0-F1
#
_entry.id   AF-A0A6N8UJS0-F1
#
_cell.length_a   1.000
_cell.length_b   1.000
_cell.length_c   1.000
_cell.angle_alpha   90.00
_cell.angle_beta   90.00
_cell.angle_gamma   90.00
#
_symmetry.space_group_name_H-M   'P 1'
#
loop_
_entity.id
_entity.type
_entity.pdbx_description
1 polymer ?
#
loop_
_entity_poly.entity_id
_entity_poly.type
_entity_poly.pdbx_seq_one_letter_code
_entity_poly.pdbx_strand_id
1 'polypeptide(L)'
;MSEALCFPSVEWLNAVREVFNTTDSYRGAGGGQCDCTVGLKVDDEVFIVEFEGFGCSSVQTGTDFELGNVDFYIEMPMSQWQDMLENISGNGHAIGEYTLNTIDLGSEEGIAHSKHGDQYRQDLFVRYNQTLQFFFDASHRVDTTFENS
;
A
#
# COMPACT_ATOMS: atom_id res chain seq x y z
N MET A 1 13.09 -12.81 -17.89
CA MET A 1 12.81 -11.37 -17.82
C MET A 1 11.36 -11.28 -17.40
N SER A 2 11.08 -10.69 -16.24
CA SER A 2 9.71 -10.33 -15.86
C SER A 2 9.22 -9.25 -16.83
N GLU A 3 7.94 -9.28 -17.15
CA GLU A 3 7.29 -8.21 -17.89
C GLU A 3 7.15 -6.98 -16.98
N ALA A 4 7.41 -5.80 -17.52
CA ALA A 4 7.21 -4.55 -16.78
C ALA A 4 5.71 -4.32 -16.57
N LEU A 5 5.33 -3.98 -15.34
CA LEU A 5 3.94 -3.73 -14.96
C LEU A 5 3.76 -2.27 -14.57
N CYS A 6 2.70 -1.65 -15.07
CA CYS A 6 2.43 -0.24 -14.82
C CYS A 6 1.75 -0.04 -13.46
N PHE A 7 2.28 0.87 -12.66
CA PHE A 7 1.61 1.41 -11.48
C PHE A 7 0.82 2.68 -11.85
N PRO A 8 -0.37 2.88 -11.25
CA PRO A 8 -1.14 1.90 -10.48
C PRO A 8 -1.93 0.97 -11.42
N SER A 9 -2.01 -0.33 -11.09
CA SER A 9 -2.92 -1.25 -11.77
C SER A 9 -3.20 -2.48 -10.92
N VAL A 10 -4.33 -3.16 -11.17
CA VAL A 10 -4.65 -4.43 -10.50
C VAL A 10 -3.62 -5.51 -10.85
N GLU A 11 -3.07 -5.49 -12.05
CA GLU A 11 -2.04 -6.43 -12.50
C GLU A 11 -0.74 -6.24 -11.71
N TRP A 12 -0.30 -4.98 -11.54
CA TRP A 12 0.85 -4.65 -10.70
C TRP A 12 0.61 -5.02 -9.24
N LEU A 13 -0.54 -4.65 -8.67
CA LEU A 13 -0.87 -4.95 -7.27
C LEU A 13 -0.94 -6.46 -7.01
N ASN A 14 -1.44 -7.25 -7.97
CA ASN A 14 -1.42 -8.71 -7.86
C ASN A 14 -0.01 -9.27 -7.90
N ALA A 15 0.88 -8.74 -8.76
CA ALA A 15 2.28 -9.16 -8.76
C ALA A 15 2.97 -8.88 -7.41
N VAL A 16 2.73 -7.69 -6.83
CA VAL A 16 3.22 -7.33 -5.49
C VAL A 16 2.67 -8.27 -4.42
N ARG A 17 1.35 -8.56 -4.46
CA ARG A 17 0.69 -9.51 -3.57
C ARG A 17 1.33 -10.90 -3.61
N GLU A 18 1.64 -11.43 -4.80
CA GLU A 18 2.29 -12.74 -4.93
C GLU A 18 3.69 -12.74 -4.29
N VAL A 19 4.47 -11.67 -4.49
CA VAL A 19 5.78 -11.53 -3.84
C VAL A 19 5.66 -11.44 -2.33
N PHE A 20 4.74 -10.61 -1.84
CA PHE A 20 4.49 -10.41 -0.42
C PHE A 20 4.09 -11.73 0.26
N ASN A 21 3.13 -12.46 -0.31
CA ASN A 21 2.62 -13.72 0.24
C ASN A 21 3.65 -14.86 0.27
N THR A 22 4.65 -14.82 -0.61
CA THR A 22 5.69 -15.85 -0.72
C THR A 22 7.00 -15.48 0.02
N THR A 23 7.08 -14.29 0.61
CA THR A 23 8.29 -13.81 1.28
C THR A 23 8.16 -13.91 2.80
N ASP A 24 8.71 -15.00 3.38
CA ASP A 24 8.58 -15.29 4.82
C ASP A 24 9.20 -14.24 5.74
N SER A 25 10.20 -13.48 5.29
CA SER A 25 10.86 -12.46 6.12
C SER A 25 9.90 -11.36 6.59
N TYR A 26 8.84 -11.08 5.84
CA TYR A 26 7.84 -10.07 6.22
C TYR A 26 6.96 -10.51 7.39
N ARG A 27 6.92 -11.81 7.73
CA ARG A 27 6.10 -12.36 8.84
C ARG A 27 6.80 -12.33 10.20
N GLY A 28 8.12 -12.07 10.22
CA GLY A 28 8.95 -12.16 11.43
C GLY A 28 9.76 -10.90 11.74
N ALA A 29 9.95 -10.00 10.77
CA ALA A 29 10.73 -8.77 10.92
C ALA A 29 9.92 -7.59 11.51
N GLY A 30 8.92 -7.87 12.34
CA GLY A 30 8.00 -6.85 12.89
C GLY A 30 6.67 -6.73 12.14
N GLY A 31 6.51 -7.41 11.01
CA GLY A 31 5.22 -7.60 10.35
C GLY A 31 4.42 -8.67 11.09
N GLY A 32 3.14 -8.39 11.31
CA GLY A 32 2.25 -9.23 12.09
C GLY A 32 1.00 -9.61 11.32
N GLN A 33 0.10 -10.32 12.00
CA GLN A 33 -1.22 -10.58 11.44
C GLN A 33 -1.95 -9.27 11.17
N CYS A 34 -2.54 -9.17 9.98
CA CYS A 34 -3.24 -8.02 9.47
C CYS A 34 -4.55 -8.54 8.89
N ASP A 35 -5.65 -8.20 9.56
CA ASP A 35 -7.01 -8.51 9.14
C ASP A 35 -7.72 -7.18 8.91
N CYS A 36 -7.62 -6.67 7.68
CA CYS A 36 -8.29 -5.43 7.30
C CYS A 36 -8.52 -5.34 5.80
N THR A 37 -9.53 -4.56 5.43
CA THR A 37 -9.74 -4.09 4.06
C THR A 37 -9.24 -2.65 3.95
N VAL A 38 -8.30 -2.40 3.07
CA VAL A 38 -7.66 -1.10 2.84
C VAL A 38 -8.01 -0.58 1.45
N GLY A 39 -8.43 0.68 1.37
CA GLY A 39 -8.49 1.40 0.10
C GLY A 39 -7.14 2.02 -0.25
N LEU A 40 -6.71 1.93 -1.49
CA LEU A 40 -5.61 2.74 -2.02
C LEU A 40 -6.22 3.76 -2.99
N LYS A 41 -5.98 5.04 -2.74
CA LYS A 41 -6.39 6.13 -3.62
C LYS A 41 -5.15 6.80 -4.19
N VAL A 42 -4.99 6.67 -5.51
CA VAL A 42 -3.87 7.21 -6.30
C VAL A 42 -4.47 8.23 -7.26
N ASP A 43 -4.34 9.52 -6.93
CA ASP A 43 -5.14 10.58 -7.55
C ASP A 43 -6.66 10.21 -7.54
N ASP A 44 -7.25 10.01 -8.73
CA ASP A 44 -8.67 9.65 -8.89
C ASP A 44 -8.91 8.12 -8.95
N GLU A 45 -7.84 7.31 -9.02
CA GLU A 45 -7.95 5.86 -9.12
C GLU A 45 -8.05 5.21 -7.74
N VAL A 46 -8.97 4.25 -7.60
CA VAL A 46 -9.24 3.54 -6.35
C VAL A 46 -9.03 2.05 -6.53
N PHE A 47 -8.33 1.45 -5.56
CA PHE A 47 -8.13 0.01 -5.46
C PHE A 47 -8.51 -0.46 -4.06
N ILE A 48 -9.08 -1.66 -3.96
CA ILE A 48 -9.41 -2.30 -2.68
C ILE A 48 -8.48 -3.48 -2.50
N VAL A 49 -7.79 -3.49 -1.36
CA VAL A 49 -6.80 -4.51 -0.97
C VAL A 49 -7.24 -5.13 0.34
N GLU A 50 -7.34 -6.46 0.37
CA GLU A 50 -7.75 -7.20 1.55
C GLU A 50 -6.57 -7.98 2.11
N PHE A 51 -6.35 -7.83 3.43
CA PHE A 51 -5.37 -8.58 4.19
C PHE A 51 -6.07 -9.53 5.14
N GLU A 52 -5.59 -10.76 5.20
CA GLU A 52 -6.07 -11.79 6.11
C GLU A 52 -4.88 -12.57 6.68
N GLY A 53 -4.81 -12.65 8.01
CA GLY A 53 -3.70 -13.29 8.71
C GLY A 53 -2.36 -12.68 8.29
N PHE A 54 -1.48 -13.47 7.68
CA PHE A 54 -0.12 -13.04 7.29
C PHE A 54 0.03 -12.73 5.80
N GLY A 55 -1.08 -12.51 5.09
CA GLY A 55 -1.06 -12.33 3.64
C GLY A 55 -2.05 -11.29 3.15
N CYS A 56 -1.93 -10.97 1.88
CA CYS A 56 -2.93 -10.22 1.13
C CYS A 56 -3.80 -11.22 0.35
N SER A 57 -5.09 -11.28 0.67
CA SER A 57 -6.04 -12.26 0.13
C SER A 57 -6.60 -11.82 -1.21
N SER A 58 -6.86 -10.53 -1.41
CA SER A 58 -7.45 -10.00 -2.66
C SER A 58 -6.97 -8.59 -3.01
N VAL A 59 -6.95 -8.30 -4.31
CA VAL A 59 -6.78 -6.94 -4.86
C VAL A 59 -7.76 -6.76 -6.02
N GLN A 60 -8.47 -5.64 -6.05
CA GLN A 60 -9.42 -5.29 -7.10
C GLN A 60 -9.48 -3.78 -7.33
N THR A 61 -9.96 -3.34 -8.50
CA THR A 61 -10.37 -1.96 -8.70
C THR A 61 -11.56 -1.63 -7.81
N GLY A 62 -11.65 -0.38 -7.37
CA GLY A 62 -12.80 0.14 -6.65
C GLY A 62 -13.18 1.55 -7.10
N THR A 63 -13.96 2.21 -6.26
CA THR A 63 -14.51 3.55 -6.48
C THR A 63 -14.54 4.33 -5.16
N ASP A 64 -14.65 5.65 -5.23
CA ASP A 64 -14.85 6.52 -4.05
C ASP A 64 -16.05 6.11 -3.17
N PHE A 65 -17.04 5.42 -3.75
CA PHE A 65 -18.15 4.86 -2.98
C PHE A 65 -17.68 3.74 -2.06
N GLU A 66 -16.87 2.82 -2.57
CA GLU A 66 -16.36 1.65 -1.84
C GLU A 66 -15.37 2.04 -0.74
N LEU A 67 -14.72 3.20 -0.84
CA LEU A 67 -13.94 3.78 0.27
C LEU A 67 -14.78 4.02 1.55
N GLY A 68 -16.12 4.03 1.45
CA GLY A 68 -16.98 4.06 2.64
C GLY A 68 -17.08 2.73 3.38
N ASN A 69 -16.73 1.61 2.73
CA ASN A 69 -16.91 0.26 3.27
C ASN A 69 -15.61 -0.36 3.78
N VAL A 70 -14.46 0.21 3.44
CA VAL A 70 -13.14 -0.23 3.92
C VAL A 70 -12.88 0.22 5.36
N ASP A 71 -11.90 -0.40 6.01
CA ASP A 71 -11.47 0.00 7.35
C ASP A 71 -10.86 1.40 7.30
N PHE A 72 -9.90 1.62 6.42
CA PHE A 72 -9.33 2.93 6.11
C PHE A 72 -8.83 2.94 4.68
N TYR A 73 -8.49 4.11 4.16
CA TYR A 73 -7.81 4.24 2.89
C TYR A 73 -6.59 5.14 2.99
N ILE A 74 -5.59 4.83 2.17
CA ILE A 74 -4.39 5.63 2.01
C ILE A 74 -4.57 6.48 0.76
N GLU A 75 -4.59 7.80 0.92
CA GLU A 75 -4.72 8.76 -0.18
C GLU A 75 -3.43 9.54 -0.34
N MET A 76 -2.83 9.46 -1.52
CA MET A 76 -1.66 10.26 -1.89
C MET A 76 -1.74 10.57 -3.40
N PRO A 77 -1.15 11.70 -3.84
CA PRO A 77 -1.02 11.97 -5.27
C PRO A 77 -0.07 10.96 -5.94
N MET A 78 -0.24 10.73 -7.24
CA MET A 78 0.58 9.79 -8.02
C MET A 78 2.09 10.05 -7.84
N SER A 79 2.51 11.31 -7.81
CA SER A 79 3.93 11.66 -7.62
C SER A 79 4.51 11.16 -6.29
N GLN A 80 3.74 11.19 -5.21
CA GLN A 80 4.21 10.75 -3.89
C GLN A 80 4.25 9.22 -3.78
N TRP A 81 3.29 8.53 -4.41
CA TRP A 81 3.36 7.09 -4.60
C TRP A 81 4.61 6.69 -5.40
N GLN A 82 4.86 7.37 -6.51
CA GLN A 82 6.02 7.13 -7.37
C GLN A 82 7.34 7.34 -6.62
N ASP A 83 7.49 8.44 -5.88
CA ASP A 83 8.68 8.71 -5.07
C ASP A 83 8.99 7.57 -4.09
N MET A 84 7.97 7.06 -3.39
CA MET A 84 8.12 5.91 -2.48
C MET A 84 8.54 4.64 -3.23
N LEU A 85 7.88 4.34 -4.35
CA LEU A 85 8.14 3.11 -5.12
C LEU A 85 9.51 3.14 -5.82
N GLU A 86 9.96 4.29 -6.32
CA GLU A 86 11.31 4.46 -6.85
C GLU A 86 12.37 4.30 -5.74
N ASN A 87 12.10 4.82 -4.54
CA ASN A 87 12.97 4.60 -3.38
C ASN A 87 13.07 3.11 -3.01
N ILE A 88 11.95 2.40 -2.98
CA ILE A 88 11.90 0.95 -2.75
C ILE A 88 12.67 0.20 -3.85
N SER A 89 12.47 0.56 -5.12
CA SER A 89 13.19 -0.02 -6.26
C SER A 89 14.71 0.12 -6.12
N GLY A 90 15.20 1.26 -5.63
CA GLY A 90 16.63 1.48 -5.40
C GLY A 90 17.22 0.77 -4.17
N ASN A 91 16.43 0.55 -3.11
CA ASN A 91 16.93 0.17 -1.79
C ASN A 91 16.44 -1.20 -1.27
N GLY A 92 15.47 -1.82 -1.94
CA GLY A 92 14.82 -3.04 -1.48
C GLY A 92 13.68 -2.82 -0.48
N HIS A 93 13.54 -1.61 0.05
CA HIS A 93 12.55 -1.19 1.03
C HIS A 93 12.53 0.33 1.09
N ALA A 94 11.44 0.91 1.59
CA ALA A 94 11.35 2.35 1.80
C ALA A 94 12.28 2.79 2.94
N ILE A 95 12.94 3.93 2.76
CA ILE A 95 13.84 4.51 3.78
C ILE A 95 13.49 5.96 4.08
N GLY A 96 13.69 6.38 5.34
CA GLY A 96 13.54 7.78 5.75
C GLY A 96 12.16 8.36 5.43
N GLU A 97 12.14 9.43 4.65
CA GLU A 97 10.92 10.18 4.29
C GLU A 97 9.98 9.44 3.34
N TYR A 98 10.43 8.33 2.76
CA TYR A 98 9.63 7.54 1.82
C TYR A 98 8.83 6.41 2.49
N THR A 99 8.89 6.26 3.81
CA THR A 99 8.06 5.26 4.51
C THR A 99 6.65 5.77 4.73
N LEU A 100 5.64 4.89 4.69
CA LEU A 100 4.24 5.25 4.93
C LEU A 100 4.06 6.04 6.23
N ASN A 101 4.72 5.61 7.31
CA ASN A 101 4.64 6.30 8.59
C ASN A 101 5.24 7.72 8.55
N THR A 102 6.39 7.89 7.89
CA THR A 102 7.00 9.23 7.80
C THR A 102 6.22 10.14 6.85
N ILE A 103 5.68 9.61 5.76
CA ILE A 103 4.81 10.36 4.86
C ILE A 103 3.54 10.81 5.59
N ASP A 104 2.88 9.92 6.33
CA ASP A 104 1.69 10.24 7.13
C ASP A 104 1.99 11.35 8.15
N LEU A 105 3.08 11.22 8.92
CA LEU A 105 3.48 12.23 9.91
C LEU A 105 3.93 13.57 9.30
N GLY A 106 4.35 13.56 8.04
CA GLY A 106 4.77 14.75 7.30
C GLY A 106 3.63 15.49 6.60
N SER A 107 2.48 14.84 6.41
CA SER A 107 1.27 15.44 5.83
C SER A 107 0.53 16.30 6.86
N GLU A 108 -0.10 17.39 6.42
CA GLU A 108 -0.90 18.26 7.29
C GLU A 108 -2.14 17.53 7.85
N GLU A 109 -2.75 16.65 7.05
CA GLU A 109 -3.96 15.91 7.41
C GLU A 109 -3.72 14.39 7.59
N GLY A 110 -2.47 13.94 7.50
CA GLY A 110 -2.12 12.53 7.33
C GLY A 110 -2.40 12.04 5.90
N ILE A 111 -2.15 10.76 5.65
CA ILE A 111 -2.52 10.06 4.41
C ILE A 111 -3.56 8.96 4.66
N ALA A 112 -3.76 8.57 5.92
CA ALA A 112 -4.71 7.54 6.31
C ALA A 112 -6.05 8.13 6.74
N HIS A 113 -7.09 7.87 5.95
CA HIS A 113 -8.41 8.45 6.13
C HIS A 113 -9.47 7.37 6.36
N SER A 114 -10.52 7.76 7.08
CA SER A 114 -11.77 6.99 7.19
C SER A 114 -12.91 7.90 6.79
N LYS A 115 -13.79 7.46 5.88
CA LYS A 115 -14.91 8.27 5.38
C LYS A 115 -15.88 8.71 6.49
N HIS A 116 -15.88 8.00 7.62
CA HIS A 116 -16.73 8.31 8.78
C HIS A 116 -16.03 9.15 9.85
N GLY A 117 -14.79 9.61 9.63
CA GLY A 117 -14.00 10.31 10.64
C GLY A 117 -13.75 9.44 11.88
N ASP A 118 -13.72 8.12 11.69
CA ASP A 118 -13.63 7.15 12.76
C ASP A 118 -12.17 6.99 13.19
N GLN A 119 -11.85 7.55 14.36
CA GLN A 119 -10.51 7.51 14.92
C GLN A 119 -10.02 6.08 15.20
N TYR A 120 -10.92 5.14 15.50
CA TYR A 120 -10.55 3.72 15.67
C TYR A 120 -10.02 3.10 14.37
N ARG A 121 -10.60 3.49 13.24
CA ARG A 121 -10.17 3.03 11.91
C ARG A 121 -8.82 3.62 11.51
N GLN A 122 -8.51 4.84 11.94
CA GLN A 122 -7.18 5.44 11.78
C GLN A 122 -6.13 4.74 12.67
N ASP A 123 -6.51 4.29 13.86
CA ASP A 123 -5.61 3.49 14.71
C ASP A 123 -5.23 2.14 14.07
N LEU A 124 -6.06 1.60 13.16
CA LEU A 124 -5.71 0.39 12.40
C LEU A 124 -4.57 0.64 11.41
N PHE A 125 -4.51 1.83 10.79
CA PHE A 125 -3.36 2.19 9.96
C PHE A 125 -2.07 2.16 10.79
N VAL A 126 -2.05 2.80 11.96
CA VAL A 126 -0.87 2.81 12.84
C VAL A 126 -0.50 1.39 13.28
N ARG A 127 -1.50 0.58 13.65
CA ARG A 127 -1.29 -0.82 14.07
C ARG A 127 -0.69 -1.69 12.97
N TYR A 128 -1.21 -1.57 11.75
CA TYR A 128 -0.82 -2.41 10.61
C TYR A 128 0.24 -1.76 9.72
N ASN A 129 0.73 -0.56 10.06
CA ASN A 129 1.62 0.24 9.24
C ASN A 129 2.83 -0.56 8.72
N GLN A 130 3.49 -1.33 9.60
CA GLN A 130 4.65 -2.13 9.20
C GLN A 130 4.31 -3.24 8.20
N THR A 131 3.16 -3.91 8.36
CA THR A 131 2.70 -4.94 7.41
C THR A 131 2.34 -4.31 6.06
N LEU A 132 1.69 -3.15 6.07
CA LEU A 132 1.39 -2.39 4.85
C LEU A 132 2.69 -1.92 4.16
N GLN A 133 3.67 -1.43 4.93
CA GLN A 133 4.98 -1.05 4.39
C GLN A 133 5.66 -2.25 3.72
N PHE A 134 5.63 -3.43 4.34
CA PHE A 134 6.18 -4.64 3.73
C PHE A 134 5.45 -5.09 2.47
N PHE A 135 4.14 -4.86 2.38
CA PHE A 135 3.41 -5.07 1.13
C PHE A 135 3.98 -4.18 0.01
N PHE A 136 4.21 -2.89 0.26
CA PHE A 136 4.82 -2.03 -0.75
C PHE A 136 6.30 -2.34 -0.99
N ASP A 137 7.09 -2.67 0.04
CA ASP A 137 8.50 -3.05 -0.11
C ASP A 137 8.68 -4.29 -1.02
N ALA A 138 7.68 -5.19 -1.05
CA ALA A 138 7.67 -6.34 -1.95
C ALA A 138 7.71 -5.93 -3.44
N SER A 139 7.28 -4.70 -3.78
CA SER A 139 7.37 -4.17 -5.14
C SER A 139 8.79 -4.04 -5.68
N HIS A 140 9.83 -4.04 -4.83
CA HIS A 140 11.22 -4.07 -5.30
C HIS A 140 11.54 -5.30 -6.18
N ARG A 141 10.75 -6.37 -6.10
CA ARG A 141 10.88 -7.56 -6.96
C ARG A 141 9.98 -7.54 -8.19
N VAL A 142 9.21 -6.48 -8.38
CA VAL A 142 8.34 -6.25 -9.54
C VAL A 142 8.99 -5.19 -10.41
N ASP A 143 9.18 -5.48 -11.69
CA ASP A 143 9.65 -4.50 -12.67
C ASP A 143 8.54 -3.47 -12.89
N THR A 144 8.67 -2.32 -12.21
CA THR A 144 7.61 -1.32 -12.09
C THR A 144 7.86 -0.17 -13.05
N THR A 145 6.84 0.18 -13.84
CA THR A 145 6.82 1.40 -14.64
C THR A 145 5.70 2.32 -14.19
N PHE A 146 5.79 3.59 -14.56
CA PHE A 146 4.76 4.60 -14.31
C PHE A 146 4.27 5.15 -15.66
N GLU A 147 3.00 5.51 -15.76
CA GLU A 147 2.54 6.21 -16.96
C GLU A 147 3.32 7.53 -17.10
N ASN A 148 3.94 7.76 -18.25
CA ASN A 148 4.59 9.04 -18.53
C ASN A 148 3.51 10.13 -18.53
N SER A 149 3.57 11.02 -17.55
CA SER A 149 2.73 12.24 -17.48
C SER A 149 3.07 13.22 -18.60
#